data_AF-A0A835YI32-F1
#
_entry.id   AF-A0A835YI32-F1
#
_cell.length_a   1.000
_cell.length_b   1.000
_cell.length_c   1.000
_cell.angle_alpha   90.00
_cell.angle_beta   90.00
_cell.angle_gamma   90.00
#
_symmetry.space_group_name_H-M   'P 1'
#
loop_
_entity.id
_entity.type
_entity.pdbx_description
1 polymer ?
#
loop_
_entity_poly.entity_id
_entity_poly.type
_entity_poly.pdbx_seq_one_letter_code
_entity_poly.pdbx_strand_id
1 'polypeptide(L)'
;MLYEDIKGARHVVTLVDAAAAFDDASVLRWLHARQPLEFTDITMQLAARGGGLPTLKWLRSQGCPHDMNDIARVLLKSRHGAATPPKLAWVRSCGGCDWSARGMTDMLVAALAHGTPALARWLRVEGARWPADLTEVVKTNVKRIKTCNLLWAVQQGCPFGRWTSEVCEFALGHGVLSLVKWSIEHSARWGSRS
;
A
#
# COMPACT_ATOMS: atom_id res chain seq x y z
N MET A 1 40.95 14.55 6.80
CA MET A 1 41.34 13.23 6.26
C MET A 1 40.69 12.15 7.11
N LEU A 2 39.46 11.76 6.79
CA LEU A 2 38.81 10.53 7.27
C LEU A 2 37.86 10.09 6.15
N TYR A 3 37.69 8.77 6.02
CA TYR A 3 37.04 8.03 4.93
C TYR A 3 37.94 7.65 3.75
N GLU A 4 38.93 6.83 4.06
CA GLU A 4 39.37 5.81 3.12
C GLU A 4 38.20 4.84 2.85
N ASP A 5 37.92 4.64 1.56
CA ASP A 5 37.53 3.39 0.95
C ASP A 5 36.37 2.60 1.59
N ILE A 6 35.15 2.86 1.10
CA ILE A 6 34.08 1.86 1.09
C ILE A 6 34.42 0.78 0.05
N LYS A 7 35.60 0.14 0.18
CA LYS A 7 36.08 -0.91 -0.74
C LYS A 7 35.46 -2.24 -0.36
N GLY A 8 34.20 -2.38 -0.76
CA GLY A 8 33.51 -3.66 -0.78
C GLY A 8 32.19 -3.52 -1.51
N ALA A 9 32.10 -4.02 -2.75
CA ALA A 9 30.88 -3.96 -3.57
C ALA A 9 29.63 -4.43 -2.80
N ARG A 10 29.79 -5.45 -1.94
CA ARG A 10 28.71 -5.94 -1.07
C ARG A 10 28.21 -4.91 -0.04
N HIS A 11 29.12 -4.18 0.61
CA HIS A 11 28.75 -3.16 1.60
C HIS A 11 28.10 -1.94 0.95
N VAL A 12 28.55 -1.56 -0.24
CA VAL A 12 27.97 -0.46 -1.02
C VAL A 12 26.54 -0.81 -1.46
N VAL A 13 26.29 -2.01 -1.98
CA VAL A 13 24.94 -2.45 -2.39
C VAL A 13 23.98 -2.43 -1.20
N THR A 14 24.39 -2.97 -0.05
CA THR A 14 23.55 -2.94 1.16
C THR A 14 23.25 -1.52 1.65
N LEU A 15 24.19 -0.59 1.47
CA LEU A 15 24.01 0.81 1.86
C LEU A 15 23.07 1.55 0.89
N VAL A 16 23.19 1.30 -0.41
CA VAL A 16 22.30 1.85 -1.44
C VAL A 16 20.87 1.38 -1.20
N ASP A 17 20.67 0.09 -0.96
CA ASP A 17 19.37 -0.50 -0.70
C ASP A 17 18.72 0.07 0.59
N ALA A 18 19.53 0.27 1.64
CA ALA A 18 19.07 0.92 2.86
C ALA A 18 18.70 2.38 2.61
N ALA A 19 19.57 3.16 1.98
CA ALA A 19 19.31 4.58 1.69
C ALA A 19 18.06 4.75 0.81
N ALA A 20 17.86 3.87 -0.16
CA ALA A 20 16.64 3.80 -0.97
C ALA A 20 15.40 3.56 -0.10
N ALA A 21 15.45 2.57 0.81
CA ALA A 21 14.36 2.25 1.71
C ALA A 21 14.00 3.37 2.71
N PHE A 22 14.95 4.25 3.06
CA PHE A 22 14.74 5.32 4.05
C PHE A 22 14.49 6.71 3.43
N ASP A 23 14.29 6.80 2.11
CA ASP A 23 14.16 8.08 1.37
C ASP A 23 15.38 9.00 1.49
N ASP A 24 16.57 8.43 1.74
CA ASP A 24 17.79 9.21 1.89
C ASP A 24 18.46 9.49 0.54
N ALA A 25 17.77 10.32 -0.25
CA ALA A 25 18.26 10.78 -1.55
C ALA A 25 19.62 11.49 -1.44
N SER A 26 19.94 12.08 -0.28
CA SER A 26 21.22 12.76 -0.05
C SER A 26 22.37 11.77 0.01
N VAL A 27 22.22 10.67 0.76
CA VAL A 27 23.22 9.59 0.81
C VAL A 27 23.36 8.92 -0.55
N LEU A 28 22.25 8.63 -1.24
CA LEU A 28 22.29 8.04 -2.58
C LEU A 28 23.05 8.91 -3.59
N ARG A 29 22.79 10.22 -3.60
CA ARG A 29 23.50 11.18 -4.47
C ARG A 29 24.97 11.31 -4.09
N TRP A 30 25.27 11.35 -2.79
CA TRP A 30 26.64 11.44 -2.28
C TRP A 30 27.49 10.22 -2.68
N LEU A 31 26.88 9.02 -2.63
CA LEU A 31 27.50 7.77 -3.08
C LEU A 31 27.69 7.76 -4.60
N HIS A 32 26.66 8.13 -5.35
CA HIS A 32 26.68 8.16 -6.81
C HIS A 32 27.74 9.11 -7.39
N ALA A 33 27.99 10.24 -6.70
CA ALA A 33 29.00 11.21 -7.14
C ALA A 33 30.45 10.71 -6.93
N ARG A 34 30.67 9.66 -6.14
CA ARG A 34 32.01 9.17 -5.76
C ARG A 34 32.40 7.88 -6.46
N GLN A 35 31.43 7.07 -6.83
CA GLN A 35 31.66 5.82 -7.53
C GLN A 35 30.43 5.43 -8.36
N PRO A 36 30.63 4.66 -9.44
CA PRO A 36 29.53 4.01 -10.13
C PRO A 36 28.71 3.16 -9.16
N LEU A 37 27.40 3.38 -9.15
CA LEU A 37 26.46 2.56 -8.38
C LEU A 37 25.74 1.63 -9.34
N GLU A 38 25.74 0.35 -9.00
CA GLU A 38 24.85 -0.62 -9.62
C GLU A 38 23.52 -0.61 -8.88
N PHE A 39 22.44 -0.39 -9.62
CA PHE A 39 21.09 -0.48 -9.10
C PHE A 39 20.43 -1.75 -9.59
N THR A 40 19.65 -2.38 -8.72
CA THR A 40 18.83 -3.54 -9.07
C THR A 40 17.35 -3.19 -8.99
N ASP A 41 16.51 -4.06 -9.52
CA ASP A 41 15.07 -3.99 -9.31
C ASP A 41 14.71 -4.01 -7.81
N ILE A 42 15.49 -4.74 -6.99
CA ILE A 42 15.36 -4.74 -5.52
C ILE A 42 15.53 -3.33 -4.96
N THR A 43 16.51 -2.55 -5.43
CA THR A 43 16.73 -1.17 -4.96
C THR A 43 15.49 -0.31 -5.20
N MET A 44 14.86 -0.41 -6.39
CA MET A 44 13.60 0.31 -6.67
C MET A 44 12.44 -0.20 -5.81
N GLN A 45 12.33 -1.51 -5.61
CA GLN A 45 11.27 -2.10 -4.77
C GLN A 45 11.41 -1.64 -3.30
N LEU A 46 12.63 -1.51 -2.79
CA LEU A 46 12.88 -1.01 -1.43
C LEU A 46 12.53 0.47 -1.30
N ALA A 47 12.90 1.30 -2.28
CA ALA A 47 12.44 2.69 -2.36
C ALA A 47 10.91 2.80 -2.43
N ALA A 48 10.25 1.87 -3.11
CA ALA A 48 8.80 1.83 -3.14
C ALA A 48 8.21 1.53 -1.76
N ARG A 49 8.76 0.53 -1.05
CA ARG A 49 8.28 0.06 0.27
C ARG A 49 8.44 1.09 1.38
N GLY A 50 9.60 1.75 1.46
CA GLY A 50 9.92 2.62 2.59
C GLY A 50 10.24 4.06 2.17
N GLY A 51 10.89 4.24 1.03
CA GLY A 51 11.35 5.54 0.54
C GLY A 51 10.22 6.46 0.08
N GLY A 52 10.56 7.65 -0.39
CA GLY A 52 9.62 8.65 -0.87
C GLY A 52 9.54 8.71 -2.39
N LEU A 53 8.58 9.50 -2.87
CA LEU A 53 8.45 9.77 -4.29
C LEU A 53 9.70 10.43 -4.92
N PRO A 54 10.45 11.33 -4.23
CA PRO A 54 11.69 11.89 -4.76
C PRO A 54 12.75 10.83 -5.06
N THR A 55 12.96 9.88 -4.14
CA THR A 55 13.93 8.79 -4.32
C THR A 55 13.54 7.87 -5.47
N LEU A 56 12.26 7.50 -5.58
CA LEU A 56 11.74 6.71 -6.70
C LEU A 56 11.99 7.39 -8.07
N LYS A 57 11.71 8.70 -8.16
CA LYS A 57 11.95 9.47 -9.39
C LYS A 57 13.44 9.55 -9.72
N TRP A 58 14.29 9.74 -8.70
CA TRP A 58 15.73 9.82 -8.89
C TRP A 58 16.32 8.49 -9.34
N LEU A 59 15.99 7.36 -8.68
CA LEU A 59 16.45 6.03 -9.09
C LEU A 59 16.04 5.73 -10.54
N ARG A 60 14.80 6.09 -10.92
CA ARG A 60 14.34 5.92 -12.30
C ARG A 60 15.16 6.76 -13.28
N SER A 61 15.50 8.00 -12.93
CA SER A 61 16.32 8.86 -13.79
C SER A 61 17.76 8.38 -13.92
N GLN A 62 18.26 7.58 -12.97
CA GLN A 62 19.57 6.92 -13.05
C GLN A 62 19.54 5.60 -13.82
N GLY A 63 18.41 5.23 -14.42
CA GLY A 63 18.28 3.98 -15.18
C GLY A 63 18.23 2.72 -14.30
N CYS A 64 17.86 2.84 -13.03
CA CYS A 64 17.63 1.69 -12.16
C CYS A 64 16.61 0.73 -12.81
N PRO A 65 16.91 -0.58 -12.97
CA PRO A 65 15.96 -1.55 -13.51
C PRO A 65 14.65 -1.55 -12.71
N HIS A 66 13.50 -1.55 -13.39
CA HIS A 66 12.19 -1.60 -12.73
C HIS A 66 11.06 -1.98 -13.71
N ASP A 67 10.05 -2.68 -13.19
CA ASP A 67 8.74 -2.83 -13.82
C ASP A 67 7.70 -2.05 -12.98
N MET A 68 6.96 -1.14 -13.61
CA MET A 68 5.99 -0.29 -12.91
C MET A 68 4.82 -1.07 -12.30
N ASN A 69 4.43 -2.21 -12.88
CA ASN A 69 3.44 -3.11 -12.28
C ASN A 69 3.99 -3.81 -11.04
N ASP A 70 5.26 -4.19 -11.05
CA ASP A 70 5.92 -4.78 -9.88
C ASP A 70 6.04 -3.76 -8.75
N ILE A 71 6.43 -2.52 -9.07
CA ILE A 71 6.44 -1.42 -8.12
C ILE A 71 5.06 -1.19 -7.53
N ALA A 72 4.02 -1.18 -8.35
CA ALA A 72 2.66 -1.01 -7.86
C ALA A 72 2.22 -2.14 -6.92
N ARG A 73 2.53 -3.39 -7.27
CA ARG A 73 2.25 -4.56 -6.43
C ARG A 73 2.96 -4.46 -5.09
N VAL A 74 4.22 -4.00 -5.09
CA VAL A 74 5.01 -3.79 -3.88
C VAL A 74 4.41 -2.69 -3.00
N LEU A 75 4.02 -1.55 -3.58
CA LEU A 75 3.34 -0.48 -2.86
C LEU A 75 2.06 -0.98 -2.20
N LEU A 76 1.22 -1.65 -2.99
CA LEU A 76 -0.10 -2.11 -2.58
C LEU A 76 -0.07 -3.28 -1.61
N LYS A 77 1.01 -4.07 -1.49
CA LYS A 77 1.12 -5.17 -0.51
C LYS A 77 1.91 -4.80 0.75
N SER A 78 2.48 -3.61 0.82
CA SER A 78 3.30 -3.19 1.96
C SER A 78 2.48 -2.92 3.23
N ARG A 79 3.01 -3.35 4.38
CA ARG A 79 2.32 -3.29 5.69
C ARG A 79 2.31 -1.89 6.31
N HIS A 80 3.19 -1.00 5.87
CA HIS A 80 3.40 0.31 6.50
C HIS A 80 2.75 1.48 5.73
N GLY A 81 1.78 1.20 4.86
CA GLY A 81 1.12 2.26 4.08
C GLY A 81 2.02 2.87 3.01
N ALA A 82 2.90 2.05 2.41
CA ALA A 82 3.82 2.50 1.37
C ALA A 82 3.08 3.08 0.14
N ALA A 83 1.92 2.51 -0.19
CA ALA A 83 1.01 3.07 -1.17
C ALA A 83 0.37 4.36 -0.62
N THR A 84 0.80 5.49 -1.17
CA THR A 84 0.20 6.81 -0.95
C THR A 84 -0.38 7.31 -2.28
N PRO A 85 -1.39 8.21 -2.26
CA PRO A 85 -1.92 8.79 -3.49
C PRO A 85 -0.84 9.37 -4.42
N PRO A 86 0.16 10.14 -3.94
CA PRO A 86 1.22 10.66 -4.82
C PRO A 86 2.05 9.55 -5.50
N LYS A 87 2.35 8.45 -4.80
CA LYS A 87 3.13 7.34 -5.36
C LYS A 87 2.33 6.55 -6.39
N LEU A 88 1.05 6.25 -6.13
CA LEU A 88 0.22 5.55 -7.12
C LEU A 88 -0.13 6.44 -8.32
N ALA A 89 -0.36 7.74 -8.13
CA ALA A 89 -0.55 8.67 -9.22
C ALA A 89 0.69 8.75 -10.13
N TRP A 90 1.89 8.68 -9.55
CA TRP A 90 3.12 8.58 -10.31
C TRP A 90 3.26 7.24 -11.06
N VAL A 91 2.94 6.11 -10.42
CA VAL A 91 2.91 4.80 -11.11
C VAL A 91 1.95 4.82 -12.30
N ARG A 92 0.76 5.43 -12.14
CA ARG A 92 -0.21 5.63 -13.22
C ARG A 92 0.37 6.47 -14.35
N SER A 93 1.01 7.61 -14.04
CA SER A 93 1.60 8.48 -15.06
C SER A 93 2.71 7.78 -15.84
N CYS A 94 3.32 6.74 -15.25
CA CYS A 94 4.35 5.92 -15.86
C CYS A 94 3.79 4.74 -16.68
N GLY A 95 2.46 4.58 -16.78
CA GLY A 95 1.81 3.50 -17.52
C GLY A 95 1.76 2.16 -16.78
N GLY A 96 2.05 2.12 -15.48
CA GLY A 96 1.89 0.93 -14.65
C GLY A 96 0.51 0.86 -13.97
N CYS A 97 0.24 -0.31 -13.38
CA CYS A 97 -1.03 -0.70 -12.77
C CYS A 97 -2.15 -1.00 -13.76
N ASP A 98 -3.04 -1.93 -13.39
CA ASP A 98 -4.33 -2.10 -14.05
C ASP A 98 -5.33 -1.05 -13.53
N TRP A 99 -5.55 0.00 -14.31
CA TRP A 99 -6.55 1.03 -14.01
C TRP A 99 -7.94 0.71 -14.58
N SER A 100 -8.18 -0.53 -15.00
CA SER A 100 -9.54 -0.99 -15.30
C SER A 100 -10.42 -0.92 -14.06
N ALA A 101 -11.74 -1.01 -14.27
CA ALA A 101 -12.69 -1.06 -13.15
C ALA A 101 -12.37 -2.19 -12.16
N ARG A 102 -11.89 -3.34 -12.65
CA ARG A 102 -11.48 -4.47 -11.79
C ARG A 102 -10.21 -4.14 -11.02
N GLY A 103 -9.15 -3.71 -11.72
CA GLY A 103 -7.89 -3.39 -11.07
C GLY A 103 -8.01 -2.27 -10.04
N MET A 104 -8.80 -1.23 -10.31
CA MET A 104 -9.08 -0.18 -9.31
C MET A 104 -9.85 -0.70 -8.09
N THR A 105 -10.80 -1.63 -8.27
CA THR A 105 -11.47 -2.29 -7.15
C THR A 105 -10.49 -3.14 -6.33
N ASP A 106 -9.57 -3.87 -6.97
CA ASP A 106 -8.55 -4.65 -6.27
C ASP A 106 -7.58 -3.74 -5.48
N MET A 107 -7.21 -2.58 -6.05
CA MET A 107 -6.42 -1.56 -5.34
C MET A 107 -7.18 -1.01 -4.13
N LEU A 108 -8.48 -0.78 -4.26
CA LEU A 108 -9.31 -0.34 -3.15
C LEU A 108 -9.40 -1.40 -2.06
N VAL A 109 -9.55 -2.68 -2.41
CA VAL A 109 -9.52 -3.81 -1.48
C VAL A 109 -8.20 -3.82 -0.70
N ALA A 110 -7.06 -3.69 -1.39
CA ALA A 110 -5.75 -3.60 -0.72
C ALA A 110 -5.63 -2.36 0.17
N ALA A 111 -6.15 -1.20 -0.27
CA ALA A 111 -6.15 0.02 0.51
C ALA A 111 -6.98 -0.09 1.79
N LEU A 112 -8.15 -0.73 1.71
CA LEU A 112 -9.01 -1.03 2.85
C LEU A 112 -8.32 -2.03 3.81
N ALA A 113 -7.70 -3.07 3.25
CA ALA A 113 -7.05 -4.14 4.00
C ALA A 113 -5.80 -3.70 4.78
N HIS A 114 -4.96 -2.81 4.28
CA HIS A 114 -3.74 -2.41 5.02
C HIS A 114 -3.17 -1.05 4.62
N GLY A 115 -3.82 -0.35 3.68
CA GLY A 115 -3.40 0.96 3.21
C GLY A 115 -3.62 2.09 4.21
N THR A 116 -3.43 3.32 3.74
CA THR A 116 -3.77 4.53 4.47
C THR A 116 -5.23 4.92 4.20
N PRO A 117 -5.95 5.56 5.14
CA PRO A 117 -7.29 6.07 4.88
C PRO A 117 -7.33 7.05 3.70
N ALA A 118 -6.27 7.86 3.55
CA ALA A 118 -6.11 8.78 2.43
C ALA A 118 -6.08 8.06 1.08
N LEU A 119 -5.40 6.91 1.01
CA LEU A 119 -5.37 6.09 -0.21
C LEU A 119 -6.75 5.55 -0.57
N ALA A 120 -7.46 4.95 0.39
CA ALA A 120 -8.78 4.38 0.12
C ALA A 120 -9.78 5.44 -0.34
N ARG A 121 -9.76 6.63 0.29
CA ARG A 121 -10.57 7.79 -0.11
C ARG A 121 -10.21 8.29 -1.51
N TRP A 122 -8.92 8.41 -1.80
CA TRP A 122 -8.45 8.85 -3.11
C TRP A 122 -8.91 7.89 -4.22
N LEU A 123 -8.74 6.58 -4.03
CA LEU A 123 -9.21 5.58 -5.01
C LEU A 123 -10.73 5.67 -5.26
N ARG A 124 -11.53 6.00 -4.23
CA ARG A 124 -12.98 6.22 -4.42
C ARG A 124 -13.27 7.45 -5.30
N VAL A 125 -12.54 8.54 -5.10
CA VAL A 125 -12.67 9.76 -5.94
C VAL A 125 -12.24 9.47 -7.38
N GLU A 126 -11.21 8.65 -7.58
CA GLU A 126 -10.76 8.19 -8.91
C GLU A 126 -11.74 7.22 -9.59
N GLY A 127 -12.81 6.80 -8.91
CA GLY A 127 -13.87 5.96 -9.48
C GLY A 127 -13.76 4.47 -9.18
N ALA A 128 -12.88 4.04 -8.27
CA ALA A 128 -12.82 2.64 -7.83
C ALA A 128 -14.16 2.20 -7.24
N ARG A 129 -14.77 1.14 -7.75
CA ARG A 129 -16.04 0.62 -7.23
C ARG A 129 -15.80 -0.12 -5.91
N TRP A 130 -16.81 -0.11 -5.04
CA TRP A 130 -16.80 -0.96 -3.86
C TRP A 130 -16.62 -2.43 -4.26
N PRO A 131 -15.94 -3.24 -3.42
CA PRO A 131 -15.98 -4.69 -3.59
C PRO A 131 -17.43 -5.18 -3.49
N ALA A 132 -17.73 -6.31 -4.14
CA ALA A 132 -19.05 -6.91 -4.11
C ALA A 132 -19.48 -7.30 -2.68
N ASP A 133 -18.51 -7.71 -1.85
CA ASP A 133 -18.71 -8.01 -0.45
C ASP A 133 -17.47 -7.63 0.37
N LEU A 134 -17.64 -6.69 1.31
CA LEU A 134 -16.57 -6.29 2.23
C LEU A 134 -16.23 -7.39 3.26
N THR A 135 -17.15 -8.32 3.54
CA THR A 135 -16.93 -9.43 4.49
C THR A 135 -15.76 -10.31 4.05
N GLU A 136 -15.59 -10.55 2.75
CA GLU A 136 -14.46 -11.33 2.23
C GLU A 136 -13.12 -10.60 2.42
N VAL A 137 -13.11 -9.27 2.31
CA VAL A 137 -11.93 -8.45 2.60
C VAL A 137 -11.52 -8.57 4.06
N VAL A 138 -12.50 -8.55 4.98
CA VAL A 138 -12.27 -8.74 6.42
C VAL A 138 -11.72 -10.14 6.69
N LYS A 139 -12.38 -11.20 6.22
CA LYS A 139 -11.99 -12.61 6.43
C LYS A 139 -10.57 -12.91 5.96
N THR A 140 -10.20 -12.43 4.78
CA THR A 140 -8.87 -12.68 4.21
C THR A 140 -7.77 -11.86 4.87
N ASN A 141 -8.12 -10.79 5.61
CA ASN A 141 -7.16 -9.84 6.19
C ASN A 141 -7.35 -9.59 7.70
N VAL A 142 -8.01 -10.49 8.44
CA VAL A 142 -8.34 -10.32 9.88
C VAL A 142 -7.15 -9.85 10.72
N LYS A 143 -5.94 -10.35 10.42
CA LYS A 143 -4.70 -10.01 11.16
C LYS A 143 -4.06 -8.67 10.77
N ARG A 144 -4.51 -8.03 9.69
CA ARG A 144 -3.85 -6.87 9.07
C ARG A 144 -4.78 -5.67 8.87
N ILE A 145 -6.08 -5.91 8.94
CA ILE A 145 -7.08 -4.92 8.57
C ILE A 145 -7.21 -3.78 9.55
N LYS A 146 -7.17 -2.57 9.02
CA LYS A 146 -7.31 -1.35 9.82
C LYS A 146 -8.79 -1.04 10.01
N THR A 147 -9.22 -1.02 11.26
CA THR A 147 -10.59 -0.79 11.68
C THR A 147 -11.16 0.55 11.20
N CYS A 148 -10.32 1.59 11.10
CA CYS A 148 -10.72 2.90 10.59
C CYS A 148 -11.11 2.89 9.10
N ASN A 149 -10.45 2.08 8.27
CA ASN A 149 -10.81 1.94 6.85
C ASN A 149 -12.14 1.20 6.69
N LEU A 150 -12.35 0.15 7.50
CA LEU A 150 -13.60 -0.61 7.52
C LEU A 150 -14.78 0.25 7.97
N LEU A 151 -14.64 0.96 9.09
CA LEU A 151 -15.69 1.83 9.60
C LEU A 151 -16.07 2.89 8.56
N TRP A 152 -15.08 3.50 7.92
CA TRP A 152 -15.32 4.45 6.84
C TRP A 152 -16.05 3.79 5.66
N ALA A 153 -15.58 2.64 5.16
CA ALA A 153 -16.23 1.97 4.02
C ALA A 153 -17.70 1.64 4.31
N VAL A 154 -17.99 1.13 5.50
CA VAL A 154 -19.33 0.81 5.98
C VAL A 154 -20.21 2.06 6.06
N GLN A 155 -19.71 3.16 6.63
CA GLN A 155 -20.43 4.44 6.69
C GLN A 155 -20.74 5.03 5.31
N GLN A 156 -19.90 4.75 4.31
CA GLN A 156 -20.11 5.18 2.92
C GLN A 156 -21.00 4.22 2.11
N GLY A 157 -21.60 3.21 2.75
CA GLY A 157 -22.51 2.27 2.11
C GLY A 157 -21.81 1.19 1.27
N CYS A 158 -20.56 0.83 1.60
CA CYS A 158 -19.92 -0.33 1.00
C CYS A 158 -20.78 -1.58 1.29
N PRO A 159 -21.08 -2.43 0.28
CA PRO A 159 -21.79 -3.68 0.49
C PRO A 159 -21.08 -4.52 1.55
N PHE A 160 -21.84 -4.92 2.56
CA PHE A 160 -21.37 -5.75 3.65
C PHE A 160 -22.25 -6.99 3.68
N GLY A 161 -21.66 -8.17 3.49
CA GLY A 161 -22.38 -9.43 3.56
C GLY A 161 -22.89 -9.71 4.98
N ARG A 162 -23.36 -10.94 5.20
CA ARG A 162 -23.79 -11.35 6.54
C ARG A 162 -22.63 -11.23 7.52
N TRP A 163 -22.93 -10.73 8.72
CA TRP A 163 -22.01 -10.76 9.86
C TRP A 163 -21.79 -12.22 10.25
N THR A 164 -20.62 -12.74 9.93
CA THR A 164 -20.19 -14.07 10.35
C THR A 164 -19.56 -14.01 11.75
N SER A 165 -19.42 -15.16 12.41
CA SER A 165 -18.74 -15.27 13.71
C SER A 165 -17.37 -14.59 13.68
N GLU A 166 -16.61 -14.76 12.61
CA GLU A 166 -15.25 -14.19 12.47
C GLU A 166 -15.25 -12.66 12.42
N VAL A 167 -16.27 -12.06 11.79
CA VAL A 167 -16.40 -10.59 11.72
C VAL A 167 -16.81 -10.02 13.08
N CYS A 168 -17.73 -10.69 13.78
CA CYS A 168 -18.13 -10.33 15.13
C CYS A 168 -16.95 -10.41 16.11
N GLU A 169 -16.20 -11.53 16.09
CA GLU A 169 -14.99 -11.71 16.89
C GLU A 169 -13.94 -10.66 16.58
N PHE A 170 -13.73 -10.33 15.30
CA PHE A 170 -12.81 -9.26 14.91
C PHE A 170 -13.24 -7.90 15.49
N ALA A 171 -14.51 -7.52 15.33
CA ALA A 171 -15.03 -6.23 15.77
C ALA A 171 -14.96 -6.09 17.30
N LEU A 172 -15.24 -7.17 18.04
CA LEU A 172 -15.12 -7.23 19.50
C LEU A 172 -13.66 -7.20 19.95
N GLY A 173 -12.80 -8.04 19.34
CA GLY A 173 -11.38 -8.16 19.70
C GLY A 173 -10.55 -6.91 19.42
N HIS A 174 -10.97 -6.08 18.46
CA HIS A 174 -10.31 -4.81 18.13
C HIS A 174 -11.03 -3.58 18.71
N GLY A 175 -11.99 -3.79 19.61
CA GLY A 175 -12.69 -2.71 20.34
C GLY A 175 -13.49 -1.77 19.43
N VAL A 176 -13.93 -2.24 18.27
CA VAL A 176 -14.64 -1.41 17.28
C VAL A 176 -16.12 -1.37 17.61
N LEU A 177 -16.45 -0.82 18.79
CA LEU A 177 -17.82 -0.71 19.28
C LEU A 177 -18.73 -0.02 18.25
N SER A 178 -18.22 0.96 17.50
CA SER A 178 -18.97 1.63 16.44
C SER A 178 -19.37 0.69 15.30
N LEU A 179 -18.52 -0.27 14.94
CA LEU A 179 -18.83 -1.24 13.88
C LEU A 179 -19.83 -2.29 14.39
N VAL A 180 -19.70 -2.71 15.65
CA VAL A 180 -20.69 -3.60 16.31
C VAL A 180 -22.05 -2.92 16.44
N LYS A 181 -22.10 -1.67 16.94
CA LYS A 181 -23.35 -0.90 17.03
C LYS A 181 -23.99 -0.74 15.66
N TRP A 182 -23.21 -0.34 14.67
CA TRP A 182 -23.68 -0.22 13.29
C TRP A 182 -24.25 -1.54 12.78
N SER A 183 -23.60 -2.68 13.08
CA SER A 183 -24.09 -4.00 12.70
C SER A 183 -25.46 -4.34 13.29
N ILE A 184 -25.68 -4.03 14.56
CA ILE A 184 -26.93 -4.33 15.26
C ILE A 184 -28.05 -3.46 14.67
N GLU A 185 -27.79 -2.16 14.49
CA GLU A 185 -28.74 -1.20 13.93
C GLU A 185 -29.14 -1.54 12.48
N HIS A 186 -28.22 -2.11 11.70
CA HIS A 186 -28.45 -2.42 10.29
C HIS A 186 -28.72 -3.90 10.02
N SER A 187 -28.66 -4.77 11.04
CA SER A 187 -28.83 -6.24 10.94
C SER A 187 -30.14 -6.68 10.29
N ALA A 188 -31.21 -5.87 10.43
CA ALA A 188 -32.50 -6.11 9.79
C ALA A 188 -32.50 -5.96 8.25
N ARG A 189 -31.48 -5.30 7.66
CA ARG A 189 -31.34 -5.15 6.19
C ARG A 189 -30.64 -6.32 5.51
N TRP A 190 -30.02 -7.23 6.28
CA TRP A 190 -29.07 -8.21 5.75
C TRP A 190 -29.49 -9.67 5.97
N GLY A 191 -30.80 -9.93 6.10
CA GLY A 191 -31.32 -11.29 6.11
C GLY A 191 -32.84 -11.41 6.11
N SER A 192 -33.43 -11.61 4.93
CA SER A 192 -34.46 -12.63 4.76
C SER A 192 -34.32 -13.27 3.37
N ARG A 193 -33.92 -14.55 3.35
CA ARG A 193 -34.32 -15.58 2.37
C ARG A 193 -33.77 -16.93 2.80
N SER A 194 -34.53 -17.56 3.68
CA SER A 194 -34.89 -18.99 3.68
C SER A 194 -36.06 -19.12 4.66
#